data_AF-A0A9E3SVH1-F1
#
_entry.id   AF-A0A9E3SVH1-F1
#
_cell.length_a   1.000
_cell.length_b   1.000
_cell.length_c   1.000
_cell.angle_alpha   90.00
_cell.angle_beta   90.00
_cell.angle_gamma   90.00
#
_symmetry.space_group_name_H-M   'P 1'
#
loop_
_entity.id
_entity.type
_entity.pdbx_description
1 polymer ?
#
loop_
_entity_poly.entity_id
_entity_poly.type
_entity_poly.pdbx_seq_one_letter_code
_entity_poly.pdbx_strand_id
1 'polypeptide(L)'
;MQDIRAFLEQLDQWLAQESAISAVLLVGSHARGAARADSDIDLVLMADDPTVYLQDPRWLTVFGQVNRAEVEDWGMVQSIRVFYADGLEVEFGLTTSQWAAVDPVDAGTEGVVRDGARILLDRPGQLAALLAAVSGQ
;
A
#
# COMPACT_ATOMS: atom_id res chain seq x y z
N MET A 1 11.51 12.61 -13.18
CA MET A 1 11.58 11.67 -12.07
C MET A 1 10.75 12.25 -10.96
N GLN A 2 9.54 11.74 -10.80
CA GLN A 2 8.67 12.03 -9.68
C GLN A 2 9.35 11.54 -8.39
N ASP A 3 9.28 12.33 -7.32
CA ASP A 3 9.72 11.91 -6.00
C ASP A 3 8.54 11.38 -5.18
N ILE A 4 8.83 10.73 -4.05
CA ILE A 4 7.78 10.18 -3.18
C ILE A 4 6.77 11.22 -2.71
N ARG A 5 7.16 12.49 -2.52
CA ARG A 5 6.23 13.53 -2.05
C ARG A 5 5.17 13.81 -3.10
N ALA A 6 5.59 14.02 -4.35
CA ALA A 6 4.67 14.23 -5.45
C ALA A 6 3.76 13.01 -5.69
N PHE A 7 4.29 11.79 -5.54
CA PHE A 7 3.47 10.56 -5.58
C PHE A 7 2.43 10.50 -4.46
N LEU A 8 2.83 10.75 -3.21
CA LEU A 8 1.89 10.73 -2.08
C LEU A 8 0.81 11.82 -2.18
N GLU A 9 1.13 12.98 -2.76
CA GLU A 9 0.13 14.02 -3.04
C GLU A 9 -0.89 13.58 -4.09
N GLN A 10 -0.47 12.89 -5.15
CA GLN A 10 -1.39 12.32 -6.15
C GLN A 10 -2.22 11.19 -5.56
N LEU A 11 -1.61 10.34 -4.73
CA LEU A 11 -2.30 9.28 -3.99
C LEU A 11 -3.39 9.84 -3.09
N ASP A 12 -3.10 10.89 -2.33
CA ASP A 12 -4.09 11.56 -1.47
C ASP A 12 -5.28 12.10 -2.28
N GLN A 13 -5.00 12.77 -3.41
CA GLN A 13 -6.04 13.28 -4.31
C GLN A 13 -6.91 12.16 -4.90
N TRP A 14 -6.31 11.04 -5.27
CA TRP A 14 -7.03 9.87 -5.77
C TRP A 14 -7.89 9.22 -4.67
N LEU A 15 -7.33 9.01 -3.48
CA LEU A 15 -8.04 8.44 -2.33
C LEU A 15 -9.20 9.30 -1.84
N ALA A 16 -9.15 10.62 -2.07
CA ALA A 16 -10.26 11.51 -1.79
C ALA A 16 -11.48 11.28 -2.71
N GLN A 17 -11.27 10.72 -3.90
CA GLN A 17 -12.33 10.37 -4.84
C GLN A 17 -12.68 8.87 -4.81
N GLU A 18 -11.78 8.03 -4.29
CA GLU A 18 -11.98 6.59 -4.22
C GLU A 18 -12.54 6.17 -2.86
N SER A 19 -13.86 6.02 -2.79
CA SER A 19 -14.53 5.62 -1.55
C SER A 19 -14.34 4.14 -1.20
N ALA A 20 -14.04 3.28 -2.18
CA ALA A 20 -13.94 1.84 -1.95
C ALA A 20 -12.63 1.43 -1.24
N ILE A 21 -11.62 2.29 -1.20
CA ILE A 21 -10.44 2.11 -0.35
C ILE A 21 -10.74 2.63 1.06
N SER A 22 -10.70 1.75 2.05
CA SER A 22 -10.99 2.08 3.45
C SER A 22 -9.75 2.48 4.24
N ALA A 23 -8.58 1.94 3.89
CA ALA A 23 -7.33 2.19 4.59
C ALA A 23 -6.12 2.00 3.66
N VAL A 24 -5.05 2.75 3.92
CA VAL A 24 -3.77 2.69 3.19
C VAL A 24 -2.61 2.82 4.17
N LEU A 25 -1.67 1.89 4.06
CA LEU A 25 -0.43 1.84 4.83
C LEU A 25 0.76 1.97 3.88
N LEU A 26 1.65 2.92 4.12
CA LEU A 26 2.99 2.94 3.54
C LEU A 26 3.86 1.99 4.37
N VAL A 27 4.56 1.07 3.71
CA VAL A 27 5.42 0.08 4.39
C VAL A 27 6.85 0.13 3.87
N GLY A 28 7.74 -0.64 4.48
CA GLY A 28 9.11 -0.82 4.01
C GLY A 28 9.97 0.44 4.15
N SER A 29 10.94 0.58 3.23
CA SER A 29 12.07 1.51 3.38
C SER A 29 11.66 2.98 3.52
N HIS A 30 10.61 3.40 2.79
CA HIS A 30 10.08 4.76 2.86
C HIS A 30 9.33 5.03 4.16
N ALA A 31 8.65 4.03 4.73
CA ALA A 31 7.95 4.17 6.01
C ALA A 31 8.93 4.39 7.18
N ARG A 32 10.08 3.69 7.17
CA ARG A 32 11.11 3.80 8.23
C ARG A 32 12.22 4.82 7.96
N GLY A 33 12.14 5.58 6.87
CA GLY A 33 13.14 6.61 6.54
C GLY A 33 14.52 6.06 6.11
N ALA A 34 14.57 4.82 5.62
CA ALA A 34 15.79 4.16 5.14
C ALA A 34 15.84 4.03 3.61
N ALA A 35 14.89 4.65 2.90
CA ALA A 35 14.82 4.62 1.44
C ALA A 35 16.04 5.26 0.78
N ARG A 36 16.47 4.65 -0.33
CA ARG A 36 17.52 5.14 -1.22
C ARG A 36 16.89 5.78 -2.46
N ALA A 37 17.72 6.36 -3.32
CA ALA A 37 17.24 6.96 -4.57
C ALA A 37 16.63 5.94 -5.54
N ASP A 38 16.97 4.66 -5.39
CA ASP A 38 16.49 3.53 -6.18
C ASP A 38 15.46 2.68 -5.43
N SER A 39 14.96 3.15 -4.29
CA SER A 39 13.93 2.43 -3.54
C SER A 39 12.57 2.54 -4.23
N ASP A 40 11.87 1.42 -4.26
CA ASP A 40 10.46 1.29 -4.58
C ASP A 40 9.58 1.80 -3.43
N ILE A 41 8.36 2.22 -3.78
CA ILE A 41 7.34 2.63 -2.82
C ILE A 41 6.39 1.45 -2.59
N ASP A 42 6.38 0.91 -1.38
CA ASP A 42 5.49 -0.19 -0.99
C ASP A 42 4.25 0.32 -0.26
N LEU A 43 3.07 -0.06 -0.75
CA LEU A 43 1.79 0.28 -0.16
C LEU A 43 0.96 -0.97 0.13
N VAL A 44 0.16 -0.92 1.20
CA VAL A 44 -0.95 -1.86 1.45
C VAL A 44 -2.26 -1.08 1.43
N LEU A 45 -3.13 -1.41 0.49
CA LEU A 45 -4.44 -0.81 0.24
C LEU A 45 -5.53 -1.82 0.65
N MET A 46 -6.46 -1.38 1.49
CA MET A 46 -7.60 -2.19 1.90
C MET A 46 -8.88 -1.75 1.20
N ALA A 47 -9.57 -2.72 0.61
CA ALA A 47 -10.88 -2.56 0.02
C ALA A 47 -11.79 -3.70 0.47
N ASP A 48 -13.11 -3.50 0.42
CA ASP A 48 -14.06 -4.60 0.64
C ASP A 48 -13.95 -5.68 -0.45
N ASP A 49 -13.69 -5.25 -1.69
CA ASP A 49 -13.39 -6.11 -2.83
C ASP A 49 -12.12 -5.63 -3.55
N PRO A 50 -10.93 -6.15 -3.19
CA PRO A 50 -9.67 -5.78 -3.85
C PRO A 50 -9.59 -6.26 -5.31
N THR A 51 -10.44 -7.21 -5.73
CA THR A 51 -10.36 -7.81 -7.06
C THR A 51 -10.69 -6.82 -8.18
N VAL A 52 -11.48 -5.78 -7.88
CA VAL A 52 -11.80 -4.72 -8.84
C VAL A 52 -10.54 -3.98 -9.32
N TYR A 53 -9.55 -3.78 -8.43
CA TYR A 53 -8.31 -3.08 -8.75
C TYR A 53 -7.31 -3.98 -9.48
N LEU A 54 -7.35 -5.29 -9.23
CA LEU A 54 -6.52 -6.30 -9.89
C LEU A 54 -6.99 -6.57 -11.32
N GLN A 55 -8.31 -6.63 -11.54
CA GLN A 55 -8.90 -6.94 -12.84
C GLN A 55 -8.88 -5.75 -13.80
N ASP A 56 -8.98 -4.52 -13.27
CA ASP A 56 -8.99 -3.31 -14.06
C ASP A 56 -7.86 -2.35 -13.63
N PRO A 57 -6.61 -2.55 -14.10
CA PRO A 57 -5.46 -1.75 -13.68
C PRO A 57 -5.44 -0.33 -14.26
N ARG A 58 -6.52 0.15 -14.89
CA ARG A 58 -6.57 1.50 -15.49
C ARG A 58 -6.36 2.62 -14.46
N TRP A 59 -6.72 2.39 -13.20
CA TRP A 59 -6.52 3.37 -12.11
C TRP A 59 -5.04 3.71 -11.90
N LEU A 60 -4.10 2.81 -12.25
CA LEU A 60 -2.67 3.06 -12.16
C LEU A 60 -2.21 4.25 -13.00
N THR A 61 -2.93 4.55 -14.09
CA THR A 61 -2.62 5.68 -14.98
C THR A 61 -2.81 7.05 -14.31
N VAL A 62 -3.50 7.10 -13.17
CA VAL A 62 -3.64 8.31 -12.35
C VAL A 62 -2.28 8.79 -11.84
N PHE A 63 -1.35 7.86 -11.57
CA PHE A 63 -0.03 8.19 -11.01
C PHE A 63 1.05 8.37 -12.07
N GLY A 64 0.70 8.27 -13.36
CA GLY A 64 1.61 8.48 -14.47
C GLY A 64 1.46 7.46 -15.59
N GLN A 65 2.34 7.59 -16.59
CA GLN A 65 2.37 6.64 -17.70
C GLN A 65 3.00 5.32 -17.23
N VAL A 66 2.21 4.25 -17.25
CA VAL A 66 2.66 2.89 -16.92
C VAL A 66 3.49 2.33 -18.08
N ASN A 67 4.74 1.94 -17.81
CA ASN A 67 5.57 1.19 -18.76
C ASN A 67 5.30 -0.31 -18.66
N ARG A 68 5.20 -0.82 -17.43
CA ARG A 68 4.99 -2.23 -17.13
C ARG A 68 4.29 -2.38 -15.79
N ALA A 69 3.41 -3.37 -15.69
CA ALA A 69 2.79 -3.77 -14.44
C ALA A 69 2.80 -5.31 -14.34
N GLU A 70 3.06 -5.83 -13.14
CA GLU A 70 3.15 -7.26 -12.85
C GLU A 70 2.28 -7.56 -11.64
N VAL A 71 1.48 -8.62 -11.70
CA VAL A 71 0.63 -9.06 -10.58
C VAL A 71 1.36 -10.17 -9.84
N GLU A 72 1.45 -10.03 -8.53
CA GLU A 72 2.12 -10.99 -7.64
C GLU A 72 1.13 -11.48 -6.57
N ASP A 73 1.26 -12.74 -6.17
CA ASP A 73 0.40 -13.36 -5.16
C ASP A 73 1.21 -13.67 -3.90
N TRP A 74 0.87 -12.99 -2.81
CA TRP A 74 1.48 -13.14 -1.48
C TRP A 74 0.47 -13.68 -0.45
N GLY A 75 -0.56 -14.42 -0.89
CA GLY A 75 -1.57 -15.00 -0.03
C GLY A 75 -2.68 -14.01 0.32
N MET A 76 -2.70 -13.49 1.55
CA MET A 76 -3.73 -12.51 1.98
C MET A 76 -3.59 -11.17 1.25
N VAL A 77 -2.43 -10.90 0.66
CA VAL A 77 -2.17 -9.71 -0.14
C VAL A 77 -1.84 -10.15 -1.55
N GLN A 78 -2.49 -9.55 -2.53
CA GLN A 78 -2.08 -9.66 -3.93
C GLN A 78 -1.55 -8.29 -4.34
N SER A 79 -0.39 -8.21 -4.96
CA SER A 79 0.20 -6.92 -5.32
C SER A 79 0.21 -6.67 -6.82
N ILE A 80 0.16 -5.40 -7.19
CA ILE A 80 0.50 -4.94 -8.53
C ILE A 80 1.78 -4.12 -8.41
N ARG A 81 2.89 -4.66 -8.91
CA ARG A 81 4.15 -3.93 -9.03
C ARG A 81 4.17 -3.17 -10.35
N VAL A 82 4.41 -1.87 -10.30
CA VAL A 82 4.27 -0.95 -11.43
C VAL A 82 5.55 -0.19 -11.65
N PHE A 83 6.00 -0.19 -12.90
CA PHE A 83 7.14 0.58 -13.37
C PHE A 83 6.61 1.72 -14.24
N TYR A 84 6.80 2.96 -13.82
CA TYR A 84 6.36 4.15 -14.54
C TYR A 84 7.42 4.67 -15.53
N ALA A 85 6.97 5.43 -16.53
CA ALA A 85 7.81 5.98 -17.59
C ALA A 85 8.90 6.94 -17.10
N ASP A 86 8.70 7.55 -15.95
CA ASP A 86 9.60 8.52 -15.37
C ASP A 86 10.62 7.91 -14.38
N GLY A 87 10.61 6.58 -14.25
CA GLY A 87 11.53 5.81 -13.43
C GLY A 87 10.99 5.41 -12.05
N LEU A 88 9.78 5.83 -11.67
CA LEU A 88 9.19 5.46 -10.39
C LEU A 88 8.77 3.98 -10.39
N GLU A 89 9.06 3.27 -9.30
CA GLU A 89 8.60 1.91 -9.03
C GLU A 89 7.69 1.92 -7.80
N VAL A 90 6.49 1.34 -7.93
CA VAL A 90 5.50 1.29 -6.85
C VAL A 90 4.88 -0.10 -6.79
N GLU A 91 4.87 -0.68 -5.61
CA GLU A 91 4.13 -1.90 -5.32
C GLU A 91 2.84 -1.58 -4.56
N PHE A 92 1.71 -1.92 -5.17
CA PHE A 92 0.39 -1.78 -4.56
C PHE A 92 -0.11 -3.13 -4.07
N GLY A 93 0.13 -3.46 -2.80
CA GLY A 93 -0.50 -4.59 -2.12
C GLY A 93 -1.98 -4.32 -1.91
N LEU A 94 -2.85 -5.19 -2.40
CA LEU A 94 -4.30 -5.11 -2.32
C LEU A 94 -4.83 -6.23 -1.44
N THR A 95 -5.65 -5.87 -0.47
CA THR A 95 -6.20 -6.82 0.50
C THR A 95 -7.53 -6.34 1.07
N THR A 96 -8.10 -7.13 1.97
CA THR A 96 -9.30 -6.79 2.75
C THR A 96 -8.92 -6.41 4.17
N SER A 97 -9.89 -5.93 4.95
CA SER A 97 -9.73 -5.67 6.39
C SER A 97 -9.23 -6.88 7.19
N GLN A 98 -9.39 -8.11 6.67
CA GLN A 98 -8.90 -9.32 7.33
C GLN A 98 -7.38 -9.29 7.58
N TRP A 99 -6.61 -8.66 6.69
CA TRP A 99 -5.16 -8.54 6.86
C TRP A 99 -4.79 -7.74 8.12
N ALA A 100 -5.62 -6.77 8.52
CA ALA A 100 -5.41 -5.97 9.72
C ALA A 100 -6.05 -6.55 10.99
N ALA A 101 -6.46 -7.82 10.97
CA ALA A 101 -6.98 -8.48 12.17
C ALA A 101 -5.92 -8.52 13.28
N VAL A 102 -6.36 -8.28 14.53
CA VAL A 102 -5.46 -8.18 15.70
C VAL A 102 -5.61 -9.34 16.69
N ASP A 103 -6.55 -10.25 16.46
CA ASP A 103 -6.83 -11.39 17.34
C ASP A 103 -6.96 -12.70 16.53
N PRO A 104 -5.84 -13.37 16.25
CA PRO A 104 -4.45 -12.91 16.42
C PRO A 104 -3.99 -12.02 15.25
N VAL A 105 -2.90 -11.27 15.47
CA VAL A 105 -2.13 -10.68 14.36
C VAL A 105 -1.45 -11.82 13.59
N ASP A 106 -1.62 -11.85 12.27
CA ASP A 106 -0.90 -12.78 11.40
C ASP A 106 0.61 -12.48 11.41
N ALA A 107 1.45 -13.52 11.44
CA ALA A 107 2.90 -13.35 11.57
C ALA A 107 3.54 -12.62 10.37
N GLY A 108 2.99 -12.77 9.16
CA GLY A 108 3.43 -12.03 7.98
C GLY A 108 3.06 -10.55 8.10
N THR A 109 1.84 -10.26 8.54
CA THR A 109 1.39 -8.89 8.83
C THR A 109 2.25 -8.22 9.90
N GLU A 110 2.55 -8.92 10.98
CA GLU A 110 3.45 -8.44 12.04
C GLU A 110 4.84 -8.09 11.47
N GLY A 111 5.39 -8.97 10.63
CA GLY A 111 6.67 -8.76 9.95
C GLY A 111 6.69 -7.49 9.10
N VAL A 112 5.64 -7.27 8.29
CA VAL A 112 5.48 -6.06 7.48
C VAL A 112 5.44 -4.81 8.36
N VAL A 113 4.65 -4.83 9.43
CA VAL A 113 4.53 -3.69 10.34
C VAL A 113 5.86 -3.39 11.04
N ARG A 114 6.58 -4.43 11.48
CA ARG A 114 7.87 -4.28 12.18
C ARG A 114 9.00 -3.81 11.27
N ASP A 115 8.99 -4.10 9.97
CA ASP A 115 9.98 -3.57 9.02
C ASP A 115 9.76 -2.08 8.67
N GLY A 116 8.66 -1.49 9.13
CA GLY A 116 8.36 -0.07 8.99
C GLY A 116 6.97 0.12 8.41
N ALA A 117 6.15 0.89 9.11
CA ALA A 117 4.78 1.16 8.71
C ALA A 117 4.37 2.59 9.08
N ARG A 118 3.65 3.25 8.16
CA ARG A 118 3.08 4.58 8.34
C ARG A 118 1.70 4.64 7.72
N ILE A 119 0.71 4.99 8.52
CA ILE A 119 -0.67 5.16 8.05
C ILE A 119 -0.75 6.38 7.13
N LEU A 120 -1.33 6.19 5.94
CA LEU A 120 -1.69 7.26 5.01
C LEU A 120 -3.20 7.55 5.04
N LEU A 121 -4.01 6.50 5.18
CA LEU A 121 -5.47 6.58 5.33
C LEU A 121 -5.92 5.47 6.30
N ASP A 122 -6.83 5.78 7.22
CA ASP A 122 -7.44 4.76 8.08
C ASP A 122 -8.83 5.20 8.51
N ARG A 123 -9.82 5.02 7.62
CA ARG A 123 -11.20 5.40 7.90
C ARG A 123 -11.83 4.58 9.05
N PRO A 124 -11.62 3.25 9.14
CA PRO A 124 -12.22 2.45 10.21
C PRO A 124 -11.39 2.42 11.50
N GLY A 125 -10.15 2.91 11.51
CA GLY A 125 -9.26 2.86 12.68
C GLY A 125 -8.56 1.51 12.87
N GLN A 126 -8.62 0.62 11.87
CA GLN A 126 -8.10 -0.75 11.98
C GLN A 126 -6.58 -0.79 11.87
N LEU A 127 -5.98 0.05 11.02
CA LEU A 127 -4.53 0.14 10.94
C LEU A 127 -3.94 0.68 12.24
N ALA A 128 -4.59 1.68 12.86
CA ALA A 128 -4.17 2.20 14.15
C ALA A 128 -4.21 1.12 15.24
N ALA A 129 -5.26 0.29 15.27
CA ALA A 129 -5.35 -0.84 16.18
C ALA A 129 -4.26 -1.89 15.92
N LEU A 130 -3.98 -2.21 14.66
CA LEU A 130 -2.91 -3.13 14.25
C LEU A 130 -1.54 -2.63 14.72
N LEU A 131 -1.19 -1.36 14.45
CA LEU A 131 0.09 -0.80 14.87
C LEU A 131 0.25 -0.81 16.39
N ALA A 132 -0.83 -0.54 17.13
CA ALA A 132 -0.83 -0.60 18.60
C ALA A 132 -0.61 -2.03 19.11
N ALA A 133 -1.27 -3.02 18.50
CA ALA A 133 -1.10 -4.43 18.85
C ALA A 133 0.34 -4.91 18.65
N VAL A 134 0.94 -4.62 17.49
CA VAL A 134 2.33 -5.01 17.18
C VAL A 134 3.35 -4.28 18.05
N SER A 135 3.09 -3.01 18.42
CA SER A 135 4.00 -2.23 19.28
C SER A 135 3.92 -2.63 20.76
N GLY A 136 2.80 -3.21 21.19
CA GLY A 136 2.56 -3.67 22.56
C GLY A 136 3.06 -5.09 22.85
N GLN A 137 3.54 -5.80 21.82
CA GLN A 137 4.14 -7.14 21.89
C GLN A 137 5.67 -7.06 21.90
#